data_AF-A0A328BNY1-F1
#
_entry.id   AF-A0A328BNY1-F1
#
_cell.length_a   1.000
_cell.length_b   1.000
_cell.length_c   1.000
_cell.angle_alpha   90.00
_cell.angle_beta   90.00
_cell.angle_gamma   90.00
#
_symmetry.space_group_name_H-M   'P 1'
#
loop_
_entity.id
_entity.type
_entity.pdbx_description
1 polymer ?
#
loop_
_entity_poly.entity_id
_entity_poly.type
_entity_poly.pdbx_seq_one_letter_code
_entity_poly.pdbx_strand_id
1 'polypeptide(L)'
;MPVLRNARHERFAQELAKGKSQSEAYEAAGYNPSRSAAARLAADVNICARLAEIQGRAAVRAEITVATITDRLLAIATKAEEKDEASMLQVARASLMDAAKLNGLIIDKADLTSSDGSLSPKPTIIEFVAPDASDD
;
A
#
# COMPACT_ATOMS: atom_id res chain seq x y z
N MET A 1 4.69 5.32 15.21
CA MET A 1 6.07 5.56 15.66
C MET A 1 6.98 5.85 14.45
N PRO A 2 7.97 6.74 14.61
CA PRO A 2 9.00 6.94 13.61
C PRO A 2 9.84 5.67 13.46
N VAL A 3 10.41 5.47 12.27
CA VAL A 3 11.31 4.35 11.94
C VAL A 3 12.47 4.31 12.93
N LEU A 4 12.89 3.10 13.34
CA LEU A 4 14.03 2.94 14.25
C LEU A 4 15.29 3.56 13.61
N ARG A 5 16.06 4.33 14.40
CA ARG A 5 17.29 5.01 13.92
C ARG A 5 18.32 4.03 13.36
N ASN A 6 18.38 2.83 13.92
CA ASN A 6 19.25 1.77 13.42
C ASN A 6 18.52 0.96 12.34
N ALA A 7 18.98 1.11 11.09
CA ALA A 7 18.42 0.41 9.93
C ALA A 7 18.43 -1.13 10.09
N ARG A 8 19.41 -1.69 10.81
CA ARG A 8 19.46 -3.14 11.08
C ARG A 8 18.39 -3.59 12.08
N HIS A 9 18.08 -2.77 13.09
CA HIS A 9 16.98 -3.06 14.02
C HIS A 9 15.62 -2.94 13.33
N GLU A 10 15.45 -1.95 12.46
CA GLU A 10 14.25 -1.81 11.65
C GLU A 10 14.05 -3.04 10.75
N ARG A 11 15.10 -3.46 10.04
CA ARG A 11 15.06 -4.65 9.19
C ARG A 11 14.75 -5.91 9.98
N PHE A 12 15.34 -6.07 11.17
CA PHE A 12 15.03 -7.17 12.08
C PHE A 12 13.54 -7.19 12.49
N ALA A 13 12.97 -6.04 12.88
CA ALA A 13 11.56 -5.93 13.24
C ALA A 13 10.64 -6.25 12.05
N GLN A 14 11.00 -5.81 10.83
CA GLN A 14 10.24 -6.12 9.61
C GLN A 14 10.28 -7.61 9.26
N GLU A 15 11.43 -8.27 9.38
CA GLU A 15 11.56 -9.71 9.10
C GLU A 15 10.82 -10.57 10.14
N LEU A 16 10.81 -10.16 11.41
CA LEU A 16 9.96 -10.77 12.43
C LEU A 16 8.47 -10.61 12.11
N ALA A 17 8.04 -9.43 11.64
CA ALA A 17 6.65 -9.20 11.25
C ALA A 17 6.20 -10.06 10.06
N LYS A 18 7.14 -10.50 9.21
CA LYS A 18 6.90 -11.46 8.12
C LYS A 18 6.80 -12.92 8.58
N GLY A 19 6.98 -13.19 9.87
CA GLY A 19 6.85 -14.53 10.46
C GLY A 19 8.13 -15.36 10.47
N LYS A 20 9.30 -14.77 10.21
CA LYS A 20 10.58 -15.48 10.31
C LYS A 20 10.97 -15.76 11.76
N SER A 21 11.75 -16.82 11.97
CA SER A 21 12.32 -17.10 13.29
C SER A 21 13.29 -15.99 13.71
N GLN A 22 13.50 -15.79 15.02
CA GLN A 22 14.41 -14.74 15.52
C GLN A 22 15.83 -14.89 14.93
N SER A 23 16.31 -16.11 14.75
CA SER A 23 17.63 -16.38 14.17
C SER A 23 17.68 -15.98 12.70
N GLU A 24 16.68 -16.37 11.90
CA GLU A 24 16.58 -16.00 10.48
C GLU A 24 16.40 -14.50 10.27
N ALA A 25 15.57 -13.85 11.10
CA ALA A 25 15.37 -12.41 11.03
C ALA A 25 16.67 -11.65 11.35
N TYR A 26 17.47 -12.17 12.30
CA TYR A 26 18.75 -11.57 12.70
C TYR A 26 19.78 -11.65 11.57
N GLU A 27 19.88 -12.80 10.92
CA GLU A 27 20.74 -13.00 9.75
C GLU A 27 20.26 -12.16 8.56
N ALA A 28 18.96 -12.13 8.29
CA ALA A 28 18.37 -11.32 7.21
C ALA A 28 18.52 -9.80 7.43
N ALA A 29 18.68 -9.36 8.68
CA ALA A 29 19.01 -7.99 9.06
C ALA A 29 20.50 -7.64 8.88
N GLY A 30 21.34 -8.62 8.52
CA GLY A 30 22.77 -8.44 8.26
C GLY A 30 23.66 -8.59 9.50
N TYR A 31 23.21 -9.33 10.51
CA TYR A 31 24.04 -9.71 11.65
C TYR A 31 24.65 -11.10 11.48
N ASN A 32 25.76 -11.36 12.17
CA ASN A 32 26.33 -12.70 12.23
C ASN A 32 25.39 -13.65 12.99
N PRO A 33 25.25 -14.91 12.53
CA PRO A 33 24.38 -15.91 13.17
C PRO A 33 24.65 -16.04 14.67
N SER A 34 23.66 -15.71 15.51
CA SER A 34 23.76 -15.88 16.95
C SER A 34 22.37 -15.91 17.58
N ARG A 35 21.99 -17.07 18.14
CA ARG A 35 20.68 -17.24 18.78
C ARG A 35 20.53 -16.38 20.03
N SER A 36 21.58 -16.27 20.84
CA SER A 36 21.55 -15.49 22.09
C SER A 36 21.43 -13.99 21.82
N ALA A 37 22.17 -13.47 20.83
CA ALA A 37 22.08 -12.07 20.44
C ALA A 37 20.73 -11.75 19.80
N ALA A 38 20.22 -12.64 18.94
CA ALA A 38 18.89 -12.50 18.35
C ALA A 38 17.78 -12.44 19.41
N ALA A 39 17.83 -13.34 20.41
CA ALA A 39 16.85 -13.36 21.51
C ALA A 39 16.90 -12.08 22.36
N ARG A 40 18.12 -11.59 22.66
CA ARG A 40 18.30 -10.32 23.38
C ARG A 40 17.73 -9.14 22.59
N LEU A 41 17.96 -9.11 21.28
CA LEU A 41 17.45 -8.05 20.41
C LEU A 41 15.92 -8.12 20.26
N ALA A 42 15.35 -9.33 20.20
CA ALA A 42 13.90 -9.54 20.15
C ALA A 42 13.17 -9.05 21.42
N ALA A 43 13.86 -9.05 22.57
CA ALA A 43 13.34 -8.54 23.84
C ALA A 43 13.51 -7.01 24.02
N ASP A 44 14.16 -6.31 23.09
CA ASP A 44 14.31 -4.86 23.17
C ASP A 44 12.96 -4.15 23.02
N VAL A 45 12.64 -3.26 23.96
CA VAL A 45 11.34 -2.57 24.03
C VAL A 45 11.03 -1.80 22.75
N ASN A 46 12.03 -1.19 22.12
CA ASN A 46 11.82 -0.41 20.89
C ASN A 46 11.48 -1.33 19.71
N ILE A 47 12.07 -2.52 19.68
CA ILE A 47 11.81 -3.53 18.64
C ILE A 47 10.45 -4.17 18.87
N CYS A 48 10.08 -4.51 20.11
CA CYS A 48 8.75 -5.01 20.43
C CYS A 48 7.66 -3.99 20.05
N ALA A 49 7.84 -2.71 20.41
CA ALA A 49 6.91 -1.65 20.08
C ALA A 49 6.78 -1.46 18.55
N ARG A 50 7.91 -1.51 17.83
CA ARG A 50 7.91 -1.42 16.36
C ARG A 50 7.24 -2.62 15.70
N LEU A 51 7.51 -3.83 16.18
CA LEU A 51 6.89 -5.06 15.70
C LEU A 51 5.36 -5.01 15.88
N ALA A 52 4.89 -4.61 17.08
CA ALA A 52 3.47 -4.45 17.36
C ALA A 52 2.81 -3.40 16.45
N GLU A 53 3.50 -2.30 16.15
CA GLU A 53 3.01 -1.31 15.18
C GLU A 53 2.89 -1.88 13.76
N ILE A 54 3.91 -2.60 13.28
CA ILE A 54 3.89 -3.21 11.94
C ILE A 54 2.76 -4.24 11.86
N GLN A 55 2.62 -5.10 12.86
CA GLN A 55 1.55 -6.09 12.94
C GLN A 55 0.17 -5.44 13.06
N GLY A 56 0.02 -4.37 13.84
CA GLY A 56 -1.23 -3.61 13.95
C GLY A 56 -1.65 -2.98 12.62
N ARG A 57 -0.71 -2.37 11.87
CA ARG A 57 -1.00 -1.87 10.51
C ARG A 57 -1.31 -3.00 9.53
N ALA A 58 -0.63 -4.14 9.66
CA ALA A 58 -0.92 -5.32 8.86
C ALA A 58 -2.32 -5.85 9.16
N ALA A 59 -2.78 -5.84 10.41
CA ALA A 59 -4.14 -6.19 10.80
C ALA A 59 -5.18 -5.23 10.20
N VAL A 60 -4.96 -3.91 10.28
CA VAL A 60 -5.86 -2.92 9.65
C VAL A 60 -5.92 -3.07 8.13
N ARG A 61 -4.80 -3.44 7.47
CA ARG A 61 -4.80 -3.76 6.03
C ARG A 61 -5.41 -5.13 5.73
N ALA A 62 -5.28 -6.10 6.63
CA ALA A 62 -5.92 -7.41 6.51
C ALA A 62 -7.45 -7.31 6.66
N GLU A 63 -7.97 -6.29 7.33
CA GLU A 63 -9.42 -6.00 7.34
C GLU A 63 -9.92 -5.52 5.97
N ILE A 64 -9.09 -4.83 5.19
CA ILE A 64 -9.42 -4.33 3.85
C ILE A 64 -8.63 -5.13 2.80
N THR A 65 -9.10 -6.34 2.51
CA THR A 65 -8.59 -7.15 1.40
C THR A 65 -9.37 -6.88 0.11
N VAL A 66 -8.82 -7.31 -1.04
CA VAL A 66 -9.55 -7.32 -2.31
C VAL A 66 -10.87 -8.08 -2.18
N ALA A 67 -10.88 -9.20 -1.45
CA ALA A 67 -12.09 -9.97 -1.17
C ALA A 67 -13.10 -9.13 -0.36
N THR A 68 -12.66 -8.51 0.74
CA THR A 68 -13.56 -7.68 1.58
C THR A 68 -14.15 -6.49 0.82
N ILE A 69 -13.37 -5.85 -0.07
CA ILE A 69 -13.87 -4.76 -0.92
C ILE A 69 -14.86 -5.32 -1.96
N THR A 70 -14.54 -6.46 -2.59
CA THR A 70 -15.42 -7.12 -3.56
C THR A 70 -16.77 -7.45 -2.93
N ASP A 71 -16.79 -8.06 -1.74
CA ASP A 71 -18.02 -8.39 -1.02
C ASP A 71 -18.88 -7.15 -0.74
N ARG A 72 -18.25 -6.04 -0.32
CA ARG A 72 -18.95 -4.78 -0.08
C ARG A 72 -19.52 -4.18 -1.36
N LEU A 73 -18.80 -4.24 -2.49
CA LEU A 73 -19.28 -3.78 -3.78
C LEU A 73 -20.46 -4.61 -4.29
N LEU A 74 -20.42 -5.93 -4.11
CA LEU A 74 -21.55 -6.82 -4.45
C LEU A 74 -22.77 -6.52 -3.56
N ALA A 75 -22.56 -6.24 -2.27
CA ALA A 75 -23.64 -5.84 -1.36
C ALA A 75 -24.25 -4.47 -1.72
N ILE A 76 -23.46 -3.54 -2.27
CA ILE A 76 -23.98 -2.26 -2.79
C ILE A 76 -24.79 -2.50 -4.06
N ALA A 77 -24.29 -3.35 -4.97
CA ALA A 77 -24.98 -3.66 -6.21
C ALA A 77 -26.35 -4.28 -5.99
N THR A 78 -26.43 -5.31 -5.15
CA THR A 78 -27.69 -5.98 -4.78
C THR A 78 -28.70 -4.99 -4.15
N LYS A 79 -28.28 -4.18 -3.19
CA LYS A 79 -29.15 -3.15 -2.57
C LYS A 79 -29.62 -2.08 -3.56
N ALA A 80 -28.83 -1.80 -4.60
CA ALA A 80 -29.18 -0.82 -5.61
C ALA A 80 -30.14 -1.41 -6.66
N GLU A 81 -29.98 -2.70 -7.00
CA GLU A 81 -30.93 -3.44 -7.84
C GLU A 81 -32.31 -3.58 -7.20
N GLU A 82 -32.38 -3.77 -5.87
CA GLU A 82 -33.64 -3.86 -5.12
C GLU A 82 -34.52 -2.61 -5.21
N LYS A 83 -33.94 -1.44 -5.51
CA LYS A 83 -34.68 -0.17 -5.57
C LYS A 83 -35.35 0.10 -6.93
N ASP A 84 -34.97 -0.65 -7.96
CA ASP A 84 -35.50 -0.56 -9.33
C ASP A 84 -35.62 0.87 -9.92
N GLU A 85 -34.77 1.79 -9.44
CA GLU A 85 -34.64 3.16 -9.93
C GLU A 85 -33.48 3.24 -10.94
N ALA A 86 -33.66 3.96 -12.05
CA ALA A 86 -32.63 4.07 -13.09
C ALA A 86 -31.28 4.61 -12.57
N SER A 87 -31.29 5.51 -11.58
CA SER A 87 -30.10 6.01 -10.88
C SER A 87 -29.41 4.92 -10.07
N MET A 88 -30.16 4.05 -9.40
CA MET A 88 -29.64 2.96 -8.57
C MET A 88 -29.11 1.81 -9.43
N LEU A 89 -29.75 1.51 -10.57
CA LEU A 89 -29.21 0.54 -11.54
C LEU A 89 -27.84 0.97 -12.09
N GLN A 90 -27.59 2.28 -12.24
CA GLN A 90 -26.25 2.77 -12.59
C GLN A 90 -25.24 2.54 -11.45
N VAL A 91 -25.64 2.74 -10.19
CA VAL A 91 -24.78 2.45 -9.02
C VAL A 91 -24.44 0.96 -8.95
N ALA A 92 -25.41 0.07 -9.23
CA ALA A 92 -25.19 -1.37 -9.28
C ALA A 92 -24.18 -1.74 -10.37
N ARG A 93 -24.39 -1.25 -11.60
CA ARG A 93 -23.48 -1.45 -12.72
C ARG A 93 -22.05 -0.97 -12.40
N ALA A 94 -21.92 0.22 -11.80
CA ALA A 94 -20.61 0.78 -11.43
C ALA A 94 -19.91 -0.09 -10.37
N SER A 95 -20.63 -0.51 -9.34
CA SER A 95 -20.09 -1.35 -8.27
C SER A 95 -19.61 -2.71 -8.79
N LEU A 96 -20.37 -3.33 -9.70
CA LEU A 96 -19.98 -4.58 -10.37
C LEU A 96 -18.75 -4.39 -11.26
N MET A 97 -18.67 -3.26 -11.98
CA MET A 97 -17.51 -2.93 -12.81
C MET A 97 -16.24 -2.76 -11.96
N ASP A 98 -16.33 -2.08 -10.83
CA ASP A 98 -15.21 -1.88 -9.91
C ASP A 98 -14.75 -3.21 -9.30
N ALA A 99 -15.68 -4.09 -8.93
CA ALA A 99 -15.38 -5.43 -8.46
C ALA A 99 -14.66 -6.25 -9.56
N ALA A 100 -15.11 -6.18 -10.80
CA ALA A 100 -14.48 -6.87 -11.93
C ALA A 100 -13.05 -6.38 -12.21
N LYS A 101 -12.80 -5.06 -12.10
CA LYS A 101 -11.46 -4.48 -12.20
C LYS A 101 -10.54 -4.92 -11.08
N LEU A 102 -11.02 -4.92 -9.84
CA LEU A 102 -10.24 -5.35 -8.67
C LEU A 102 -9.82 -6.82 -8.75
N ASN A 103 -10.65 -7.68 -9.35
CA ASN A 103 -10.38 -9.10 -9.53
C ASN A 103 -9.65 -9.41 -10.86
N GLY A 104 -9.27 -8.39 -11.63
CA GLY A 104 -8.54 -8.58 -12.89
C GLY A 104 -9.36 -9.21 -14.02
N LEU A 105 -10.70 -9.26 -13.89
CA LEU A 105 -11.60 -9.74 -14.94
C LEU A 105 -11.69 -8.76 -16.12
N ILE A 106 -11.34 -7.49 -15.86
CA ILE A 106 -11.27 -6.43 -16.86
C ILE A 106 -9.88 -5.81 -16.80
N ILE A 107 -9.21 -5.72 -17.95
CA ILE A 107 -7.88 -5.14 -18.08
C ILE A 107 -8.01 -3.93 -19.00
N ASP A 108 -7.90 -2.74 -18.42
CA ASP A 108 -7.80 -1.49 -19.17
C ASP A 108 -6.36 -1.38 -19.72
N LYS A 109 -6.17 -1.69 -21.01
CA LYS A 109 -4.89 -1.48 -21.70
C LYS A 109 -4.85 -0.05 -22.24
N ALA A 110 -3.86 0.72 -21.81
CA ALA A 110 -3.59 2.04 -22.35
C ALA A 110 -2.18 2.06 -22.95
N ASP A 111 -2.09 2.37 -24.24
CA ASP A 111 -0.84 2.71 -24.89
C ASP A 111 -0.51 4.16 -24.56
N LEU A 112 0.31 4.35 -23.52
CA LEU A 112 0.79 5.67 -23.13
C LEU A 112 1.93 6.07 -24.06
N THR A 113 1.73 7.12 -24.85
CA THR A 113 2.81 7.80 -25.57
C THR A 113 3.14 9.10 -24.85
N SER A 114 4.43 9.29 -24.54
CA SER A 114 4.93 10.64 -24.20
C SER A 114 4.83 11.52 -25.45
N SER A 115 4.68 12.84 -25.30
CA SER A 115 4.63 13.77 -26.43
C SER A 115 5.78 13.60 -27.41
N ASP A 116 6.93 13.13 -26.92
CA ASP A 116 8.17 12.92 -27.68
C ASP A 116 8.43 11.43 -27.99
N GLY A 117 7.51 10.52 -27.65
CA GLY A 117 7.62 9.08 -27.89
C GLY A 117 8.67 8.33 -27.06
N SER A 118 9.50 9.02 -26.26
CA SER A 118 10.68 8.44 -25.60
C SER A 118 10.41 7.66 -24.31
N LEU A 119 9.24 7.86 -23.67
CA LEU A 119 8.90 7.37 -22.32
C LEU A 119 9.97 7.62 -21.24
N SER A 120 10.93 8.51 -21.49
CA SER A 120 11.96 8.87 -20.52
C SER A 120 11.38 9.77 -19.43
N PRO A 121 11.67 9.51 -18.14
CA PRO A 121 11.22 10.35 -17.05
C PRO A 121 11.85 11.74 -17.20
N LYS A 122 11.02 12.75 -17.51
CA LYS A 122 11.47 14.14 -17.65
C LYS A 122 11.43 14.84 -16.29
N PRO A 123 12.49 15.54 -15.88
CA PRO A 123 12.44 16.40 -14.71
C PRO A 123 11.41 17.51 -14.94
N THR A 124 10.49 17.69 -14.00
CA THR A 124 9.55 18.82 -14.03
C THR A 124 10.30 20.08 -13.62
N ILE A 125 10.53 20.99 -14.56
CA ILE A 125 11.09 22.32 -14.30
C ILE A 125 9.92 23.27 -14.09
N ILE A 126 9.84 23.87 -12.90
CA ILE A 126 8.85 24.92 -12.58
C ILE A 126 9.58 26.25 -12.74
N GLU A 127 9.28 26.99 -13.80
CA GLU A 127 9.76 28.36 -13.98
C GLU A 127 8.77 29.34 -13.33
N PHE A 128 9.26 30.14 -12.39
CA PHE A 128 8.50 31.25 -11.82
C PHE A 128 8.62 32.45 -12.75
N VAL A 129 7.57 32.69 -13.54
CA VAL A 129 7.45 33.89 -14.36
C VAL A 129 6.81 34.99 -13.50
N ALA A 130 7.49 36.12 -13.35
CA ALA A 130 6.91 37.30 -12.71
C ALA A 130 5.68 37.75 -13.53
N PRO A 131 4.57 38.17 -12.89
CA PRO A 131 3.44 38.72 -13.63
C PRO A 131 3.93 39.92 -14.45
N ASP A 132 3.58 39.95 -15.74
CA ASP A 132 3.99 40.99 -16.68
C ASP A 132 3.66 42.37 -16.10
N ALA A 133 4.72 43.12 -15.77
CA ALA A 133 4.62 44.54 -15.52
C ALA A 133 4.63 45.25 -16.87
N SER A 134 3.46 45.37 -17.47
CA SER A 134 3.17 46.34 -18.53
C SER A 134 1.82 46.97 -18.15
N ASP A 135 1.79 48.11 -17.49
CA ASP A 135 2.19 49.48 -17.85
C ASP A 135 0.90 50.30 -18.03
N ASP A 136 0.92 51.53 -17.52
CA ASP A 136 -0.13 52.55 -17.52
C ASP A 136 -0.83 52.80 -18.87
#